data_AF-A0AAJ6ACR3-F1
#
_entry.id   AF-A0AAJ6ACR3-F1
#
_cell.length_a   1.000
_cell.length_b   1.000
_cell.length_c   1.000
_cell.angle_alpha   90.00
_cell.angle_beta   90.00
_cell.angle_gamma   90.00
#
_symmetry.space_group_name_H-M   'P 1'
#
loop_
_entity.id
_entity.type
_entity.pdbx_description
1 polymer ?
#
loop_
_entity_poly.entity_id
_entity_poly.type
_entity_poly.pdbx_seq_one_letter_code
_entity_poly.pdbx_strand_id
1 'polypeptide(L)'
;MEVLVHHFLMISDDGMQISNVNKPDGLFNINNQNRPTPQQSEKYVGQMLPKVAHAQISYKNGKEVPYGTEGSVRPDWCIGEICSIEVKNYNIHSNRANLISDIVAQSKEREKHLPKGMIQEIKIDLRGQSYSDEDLFEIRNQIESKSKGIISKDAIDFIEN
;
A
#
# COMPACT_ATOMS: atom_id res chain seq x y z
N MET A 1 22.95 -22.10 47.31
CA MET A 1 22.80 -20.81 48.00
C MET A 1 23.35 -19.76 47.07
N GLU A 2 22.47 -18.99 46.41
CA GLU A 2 22.07 -17.63 46.81
C GLU A 2 23.17 -16.61 46.40
N VAL A 3 22.95 -15.45 45.76
CA VAL A 3 21.78 -14.61 45.48
C VAL A 3 22.07 -13.75 44.24
N LEU A 4 21.00 -13.32 43.55
CA LEU A 4 20.92 -12.15 42.65
C LEU A 4 21.62 -10.89 43.20
N VAL A 5 22.19 -10.06 42.33
CA VAL A 5 22.00 -8.60 42.46
C VAL A 5 22.03 -7.86 41.11
N HIS A 6 21.00 -7.03 40.96
CA HIS A 6 20.70 -6.06 39.91
C HIS A 6 21.87 -5.16 39.50
N HIS A 7 21.91 -4.80 38.21
CA HIS A 7 22.53 -3.54 37.77
C HIS A 7 21.48 -2.68 37.04
N PHE A 8 21.11 -1.58 37.68
CA PHE A 8 20.14 -0.57 37.25
C PHE A 8 20.89 0.75 37.01
N LEU A 9 20.70 1.30 35.80
CA LEU A 9 20.88 2.65 35.25
C LEU A 9 22.11 3.53 35.62
N MET A 10 22.68 4.15 34.58
CA MET A 10 22.63 5.63 34.37
C MET A 10 22.66 5.95 32.87
N ILE A 11 21.63 6.67 32.37
CA ILE A 11 21.65 7.40 31.10
C ILE A 11 22.04 8.84 31.44
N SER A 12 23.00 9.42 30.70
CA SER A 12 23.26 10.86 30.70
C SER A 12 22.86 11.43 29.33
N ASP A 13 21.86 12.31 29.35
CA ASP A 13 21.57 13.26 28.27
C ASP A 13 22.80 14.13 28.03
N ASP A 14 23.25 14.22 26.77
CA ASP A 14 23.70 15.46 26.14
C ASP A 14 23.87 15.24 24.63
N GLY A 15 23.23 16.12 23.85
CA GLY A 15 22.97 15.97 22.42
C GLY A 15 24.22 15.81 21.55
N MET A 16 24.19 14.81 20.66
CA MET A 16 25.10 14.68 19.53
C MET A 16 24.34 14.85 18.22
N GLN A 17 24.63 15.94 17.52
CA GLN A 17 24.24 16.12 16.12
C GLN A 17 24.90 15.02 15.27
N ILE A 18 24.10 14.20 14.59
CA ILE A 18 24.63 13.29 13.57
C ILE A 18 24.68 14.01 12.22
N SER A 19 25.89 14.45 11.87
CA SER A 19 26.29 14.94 10.57
C SER A 19 26.12 13.89 9.46
N ASN A 20 25.73 14.35 8.28
CA ASN A 20 25.65 13.61 7.03
C ASN A 20 26.87 12.70 6.78
N VAL A 21 26.64 11.40 6.63
CA VAL A 21 27.58 10.46 6.02
C VAL A 21 26.82 9.66 4.97
N ASN A 22 27.22 9.87 3.71
CA ASN A 22 26.79 9.13 2.52
C ASN A 22 26.63 7.62 2.81
N LYS A 23 25.42 7.09 2.63
CA LYS A 23 25.11 5.66 2.75
C LYS A 23 24.20 5.22 1.59
N PRO A 24 24.39 3.99 1.08
CA PRO A 24 23.91 3.56 -0.23
C PRO A 24 22.39 3.53 -0.31
N ASP A 25 21.87 3.78 -1.51
CA ASP A 25 20.45 3.76 -1.84
C ASP A 25 19.82 2.43 -1.39
N GLY A 26 19.00 2.46 -0.32
CA GLY A 26 18.19 1.30 0.05
C GLY A 26 18.02 0.95 1.53
N LEU A 27 18.26 1.86 2.48
CA LEU A 27 17.85 1.63 3.87
C LEU A 27 16.69 2.58 4.25
N PHE A 28 15.50 2.02 4.45
CA PHE A 28 14.35 2.75 4.98
C PHE A 28 14.72 3.34 6.33
N ASN A 29 14.54 4.65 6.45
CA ASN A 29 14.84 5.40 7.65
C ASN A 29 13.81 5.02 8.72
N ILE A 30 14.17 4.13 9.64
CA ILE A 30 13.32 3.63 10.74
C ILE A 30 13.11 4.65 11.88
N ASN A 31 13.52 5.91 11.68
CA ASN A 31 13.38 6.98 12.65
C ASN A 31 12.76 8.24 12.02
N ASN A 32 11.47 8.24 11.68
CA ASN A 32 10.51 9.24 12.18
C ASN A 32 9.08 8.99 11.69
N GLN A 33 8.13 9.45 12.50
CA GLN A 33 6.66 9.46 12.41
C GLN A 33 6.04 10.11 11.15
N ASN A 34 6.73 10.12 10.00
CA ASN A 34 6.27 10.80 8.80
C ASN A 34 5.56 9.84 7.85
N ARG A 35 4.35 10.25 7.46
CA ARG A 35 3.56 9.60 6.43
C ARG A 35 4.39 9.33 5.15
N PRO A 36 4.43 8.08 4.63
CA PRO A 36 5.14 7.77 3.40
C PRO A 36 4.48 8.43 2.19
N THR A 37 5.27 8.72 1.15
CA THR A 37 4.75 9.19 -0.14
C THR A 37 4.09 8.03 -0.90
N PRO A 38 3.20 8.30 -1.88
CA PRO A 38 2.60 7.25 -2.72
C PRO A 38 3.65 6.32 -3.36
N GLN A 39 4.74 6.87 -3.89
CA GLN A 39 5.81 6.08 -4.49
C GLN A 39 6.54 5.20 -3.45
N GLN A 40 6.70 5.68 -2.21
CA GLN A 40 7.28 4.87 -1.13
C GLN A 40 6.34 3.73 -0.72
N SER A 41 5.02 3.98 -0.71
CA SER A 41 4.01 2.93 -0.47
C SER A 41 4.06 1.83 -1.53
N GLU A 42 4.09 2.20 -2.82
CA GLU A 42 4.21 1.22 -3.93
C GLU A 42 5.48 0.38 -3.84
N LYS A 43 6.63 1.02 -3.54
CA LYS A 43 7.91 0.33 -3.35
C LYS A 43 7.88 -0.61 -2.15
N TYR A 44 7.28 -0.18 -1.04
CA TYR A 44 7.12 -0.98 0.16
C TYR A 44 6.31 -2.25 -0.11
N VAL A 45 5.16 -2.12 -0.80
CA VAL A 45 4.35 -3.27 -1.23
C VAL A 45 5.18 -4.19 -2.13
N GLY A 46 5.83 -3.65 -3.17
CA GLY A 46 6.63 -4.42 -4.11
C GLY A 46 7.73 -5.27 -3.46
N GLN A 47 8.34 -4.80 -2.37
CA GLN A 47 9.37 -5.54 -1.63
C GLN A 47 8.83 -6.77 -0.89
N MET A 48 7.52 -6.79 -0.58
CA MET A 48 6.86 -7.90 0.09
C MET A 48 6.27 -8.92 -0.89
N LEU A 49 6.23 -8.60 -2.19
CA LEU A 49 5.66 -9.47 -3.21
C LEU A 49 6.64 -10.58 -3.63
N PRO A 50 6.13 -11.73 -4.11
CA PRO A 50 7.00 -12.76 -4.68
C PRO A 50 7.77 -12.23 -5.88
N LYS A 51 8.94 -12.82 -6.18
CA LYS A 51 9.79 -12.42 -7.32
C LYS A 51 9.10 -12.51 -8.69
N VAL A 52 7.99 -13.25 -8.77
CA VAL A 52 7.16 -13.38 -9.98
C VAL A 52 6.21 -12.17 -10.17
N ALA A 53 6.17 -11.26 -9.19
CA ALA A 53 5.40 -10.05 -9.31
C ALA A 53 6.09 -9.08 -10.26
N HIS A 54 5.29 -8.44 -11.11
CA HIS A 54 5.75 -7.49 -12.10
C HIS A 54 5.08 -6.15 -11.86
N ALA A 55 5.90 -5.09 -11.78
CA ALA A 55 5.38 -3.75 -11.65
C ALA A 55 4.81 -3.26 -12.99
N GLN A 56 3.70 -2.52 -12.94
CA GLN A 56 3.30 -1.59 -14.00
C GLN A 56 3.06 -2.23 -15.38
N ILE A 57 2.46 -3.44 -15.43
CA ILE A 57 2.02 -4.08 -16.69
C ILE A 57 0.70 -3.46 -17.16
N SER A 58 0.61 -3.09 -18.44
CA SER A 58 -0.60 -2.53 -19.04
C SER A 58 -1.46 -3.63 -19.69
N TYR A 59 -2.79 -3.54 -19.54
CA TYR A 59 -3.75 -4.45 -20.14
C TYR A 59 -4.83 -3.71 -20.91
N LYS A 60 -5.27 -4.30 -22.03
CA LYS A 60 -6.44 -3.88 -22.77
C LYS A 60 -7.20 -5.10 -23.26
N ASN A 61 -8.48 -5.16 -22.91
CA ASN A 61 -9.40 -6.24 -23.30
C ASN A 61 -8.85 -7.65 -23.00
N GLY A 62 -8.27 -7.80 -21.81
CA GLY A 62 -7.75 -9.07 -21.30
C GLY A 62 -6.36 -9.46 -21.82
N LYS A 63 -5.67 -8.58 -22.55
CA LYS A 63 -4.33 -8.85 -23.08
C LYS A 63 -3.34 -7.81 -22.60
N GLU A 64 -2.12 -8.26 -22.32
CA GLU A 64 -0.99 -7.36 -22.09
C GLU A 64 -0.71 -6.51 -23.34
N VAL A 65 -0.44 -5.22 -23.12
CA VAL A 65 -0.16 -4.24 -24.18
C VAL A 65 0.99 -3.31 -23.75
N PRO A 66 1.66 -2.64 -24.71
CA PRO A 66 2.71 -1.67 -24.38
C PRO A 66 2.23 -0.54 -23.48
N TYR A 67 3.14 0.00 -22.67
CA TYR A 67 2.87 1.18 -21.85
C TYR A 67 2.36 2.36 -22.69
N GLY A 68 1.38 3.11 -22.17
CA GLY A 68 0.79 4.26 -22.83
C GLY A 68 -0.21 3.92 -23.94
N THR A 69 -0.53 2.63 -24.14
CA THR A 69 -1.61 2.21 -25.03
C THR A 69 -2.92 2.87 -24.60
N GLU A 70 -3.54 3.64 -25.50
CA GLU A 70 -4.76 4.38 -25.20
C GLU A 70 -5.89 3.44 -24.78
N GLY A 71 -6.58 3.78 -23.69
CA GLY A 71 -7.64 2.97 -23.10
C GLY A 71 -7.17 1.65 -22.47
N SER A 72 -5.87 1.51 -22.17
CA SER A 72 -5.37 0.43 -21.32
C SER A 72 -5.47 0.80 -19.85
N VAL A 73 -5.56 -0.22 -19.00
CA VAL A 73 -5.41 -0.09 -17.54
C VAL A 73 -4.03 -0.57 -17.13
N ARG A 74 -3.50 -0.01 -16.03
CA ARG A 74 -2.21 -0.40 -15.48
C ARG A 74 -2.33 -0.48 -13.96
N PRO A 75 -2.47 -1.68 -13.38
CA PRO A 75 -2.28 -1.87 -11.94
C PRO A 75 -0.83 -1.60 -11.53
N ASP A 76 -0.62 -1.29 -10.26
CA ASP A 76 0.73 -1.01 -9.74
C ASP A 76 1.60 -2.27 -9.80
N TRP A 77 1.02 -3.41 -9.46
CA TRP A 77 1.66 -4.71 -9.52
C TRP A 77 0.73 -5.80 -10.05
N CYS A 78 1.30 -6.79 -10.73
CA CYS A 78 0.64 -8.03 -11.13
C CYS A 78 1.41 -9.25 -10.63
N ILE A 79 0.71 -10.26 -10.14
CA ILE A 79 1.27 -11.58 -9.85
C ILE A 79 0.74 -12.52 -10.94
N GLY A 80 1.50 -12.65 -12.03
CA GLY A 80 1.07 -13.42 -13.20
C GLY A 80 -0.33 -13.03 -13.70
N GLU A 81 -1.14 -14.02 -14.06
CA GLU A 81 -2.51 -13.84 -14.55
C GLU A 81 -3.57 -13.90 -13.44
N ILE A 82 -3.16 -14.03 -12.17
CA ILE A 82 -4.07 -14.37 -11.07
C ILE A 82 -4.46 -13.17 -10.20
N CYS A 83 -3.58 -12.17 -10.06
CA CYS A 83 -3.85 -11.02 -9.19
C CYS A 83 -3.25 -9.72 -9.72
N SER A 84 -4.01 -8.64 -9.59
CA SER A 84 -3.59 -7.25 -9.76
C SER A 84 -3.70 -6.52 -8.43
N ILE A 85 -2.69 -5.73 -8.08
CA ILE A 85 -2.59 -5.03 -6.80
C ILE A 85 -2.53 -3.54 -7.05
N GLU A 86 -3.37 -2.79 -6.35
CA GLU A 86 -3.38 -1.33 -6.33
C GLU A 86 -2.98 -0.79 -4.98
N VAL A 87 -2.08 0.19 -4.97
CA VAL A 87 -1.60 0.84 -3.75
C VAL A 87 -2.13 2.27 -3.68
N LYS A 88 -2.82 2.61 -2.59
CA LYS A 88 -3.35 3.95 -2.36
C LYS A 88 -2.75 4.57 -1.11
N ASN A 89 -2.34 5.83 -1.20
CA ASN A 89 -1.80 6.60 -0.08
C ASN A 89 -2.58 7.92 0.07
N TYR A 90 -3.87 7.85 0.38
CA TYR A 90 -4.72 9.03 0.62
C TYR A 90 -4.78 9.37 2.11
N ASN A 91 -4.88 10.66 2.43
CA ASN A 91 -5.25 11.06 3.79
C ASN A 91 -6.73 10.71 4.01
N ILE A 92 -7.05 9.84 4.97
CA ILE A 92 -8.42 9.32 5.14
C ILE A 92 -9.35 10.26 5.93
N HIS A 93 -8.81 11.35 6.49
CA HIS A 93 -9.59 12.39 7.16
C HIS A 93 -10.01 13.49 6.19
N SER A 94 -9.11 13.88 5.28
CA SER A 94 -9.39 14.94 4.30
C SER A 94 -9.83 14.43 2.93
N ASN A 95 -9.50 13.18 2.55
CA ASN A 95 -9.68 12.69 1.18
C ASN A 95 -10.34 11.30 1.08
N ARG A 96 -11.07 10.85 2.11
CA ARG A 96 -11.77 9.55 2.13
C ARG A 96 -12.69 9.34 0.93
N ALA A 97 -13.51 10.34 0.60
CA ALA A 97 -14.47 10.23 -0.50
C ALA A 97 -13.76 10.03 -1.85
N ASN A 98 -12.64 10.73 -2.07
CA ASN A 98 -11.84 10.61 -3.29
C ASN A 98 -11.14 9.25 -3.35
N LEU A 99 -10.55 8.79 -2.23
CA LEU A 99 -9.96 7.46 -2.13
C LEU A 99 -10.95 6.37 -2.59
N ILE A 100 -12.16 6.39 -2.03
CA ILE A 100 -13.21 5.41 -2.36
C ILE A 100 -13.65 5.56 -3.81
N SER A 101 -13.89 6.79 -4.27
CA SER A 101 -14.31 7.06 -5.66
C SER A 101 -13.29 6.57 -6.67
N ASP A 102 -12.01 6.83 -6.44
CA ASP A 102 -10.92 6.45 -7.34
C ASP A 102 -10.75 4.94 -7.40
N ILE A 103 -10.79 4.25 -6.25
CA ILE A 103 -10.75 2.77 -6.21
C ILE A 103 -11.93 2.19 -6.99
N VAL A 104 -13.15 2.70 -6.77
CA VAL A 104 -14.36 2.19 -7.42
C VAL A 104 -14.37 2.46 -8.93
N ALA A 105 -13.88 3.62 -9.37
CA ALA A 105 -13.78 3.94 -10.79
C ALA A 105 -12.75 3.04 -11.47
N GLN A 106 -11.57 2.89 -10.86
CA GLN A 106 -10.49 2.06 -11.40
C GLN A 106 -10.86 0.58 -11.41
N SER A 107 -11.56 0.08 -10.39
CA SER A 107 -11.96 -1.33 -10.34
C SER A 107 -12.89 -1.72 -11.49
N LYS A 108 -13.81 -0.81 -11.88
CA LYS A 108 -14.74 -0.99 -13.00
C LYS A 108 -14.03 -0.96 -14.34
N GLU A 109 -13.08 -0.05 -14.54
CA GLU A 109 -12.28 -0.04 -15.78
C GLU A 109 -11.39 -1.28 -15.88
N ARG A 110 -10.85 -1.74 -14.75
CA ARG A 110 -10.04 -2.95 -14.68
C ARG A 110 -10.82 -4.21 -14.93
N GLU A 111 -12.05 -4.32 -14.42
CA GLU A 111 -12.92 -5.45 -14.73
C GLU A 111 -13.14 -5.61 -16.26
N LYS A 112 -13.17 -4.51 -17.01
CA LYS A 112 -13.31 -4.53 -18.48
C LYS A 112 -12.04 -4.95 -19.21
N HIS A 113 -10.87 -4.57 -18.68
CA HIS A 113 -9.62 -4.61 -19.44
C HIS A 113 -8.57 -5.59 -18.92
N LEU A 114 -8.66 -6.01 -17.65
CA LEU A 114 -7.82 -7.09 -17.12
C LEU A 114 -8.24 -8.45 -17.67
N PRO A 115 -7.34 -9.44 -17.67
CA PRO A 115 -7.68 -10.83 -17.95
C PRO A 115 -8.86 -11.31 -17.08
N LYS A 116 -9.76 -12.09 -17.68
CA LYS A 116 -10.93 -12.62 -16.97
C LYS A 116 -10.49 -13.52 -15.82
N GLY A 117 -11.05 -13.29 -14.63
CA GLY A 117 -10.75 -14.06 -13.43
C GLY A 117 -9.56 -13.54 -12.63
N MET A 118 -8.90 -12.48 -13.08
CA MET A 118 -7.85 -11.83 -12.31
C MET A 118 -8.47 -11.15 -11.07
N ILE A 119 -7.91 -11.44 -9.89
CA ILE A 119 -8.32 -10.84 -8.62
C ILE A 119 -7.78 -9.41 -8.56
N GLN A 120 -8.56 -8.50 -7.99
CA GLN A 120 -8.16 -7.11 -7.76
C GLN A 120 -8.02 -6.89 -6.25
N GLU A 121 -6.77 -6.71 -5.79
CA GLU A 121 -6.42 -6.39 -4.41
C GLU A 121 -6.10 -4.91 -4.25
N ILE A 122 -6.51 -4.34 -3.12
CA ILE A 122 -6.24 -2.94 -2.77
C ILE A 122 -5.41 -2.92 -1.48
N LYS A 123 -4.27 -2.22 -1.51
CA LYS A 123 -3.46 -1.90 -0.33
C LYS A 123 -3.58 -0.41 -0.03
N ILE A 124 -4.11 -0.04 1.13
CA ILE A 124 -4.30 1.35 1.54
C ILE A 124 -3.28 1.68 2.63
N ASP A 125 -2.37 2.61 2.37
CA ASP A 125 -1.30 2.97 3.30
C ASP A 125 -1.74 4.01 4.34
N LEU A 126 -1.86 3.54 5.58
CA LEU A 126 -2.30 4.33 6.72
C LEU A 126 -1.15 4.72 7.66
N ARG A 127 0.10 4.31 7.36
CA ARG A 127 1.25 4.66 8.19
C ARG A 127 1.36 6.18 8.36
N GLY A 128 1.63 6.59 9.59
CA GLY A 128 1.66 8.00 9.99
C GLY A 128 0.29 8.71 9.98
N GLN A 129 -0.84 7.99 9.94
CA GLN A 129 -2.19 8.53 10.18
C GLN A 129 -2.78 7.96 11.47
N SER A 130 -3.61 8.73 12.16
CA SER A 130 -4.55 8.19 13.15
C SER A 130 -5.78 7.63 12.44
N TYR A 131 -6.35 6.55 12.96
CA TYR A 131 -7.60 5.95 12.47
C TYR A 131 -8.22 5.09 13.56
N SER A 132 -9.51 4.79 13.41
CA SER A 132 -10.27 3.87 14.25
C SER A 132 -10.68 2.62 13.47
N ASP A 133 -11.08 1.56 14.17
CA ASP A 133 -11.63 0.36 13.54
C ASP A 133 -12.89 0.67 12.71
N GLU A 134 -13.68 1.66 13.14
CA GLU A 134 -14.84 2.15 12.39
C GLU A 134 -14.42 2.74 11.04
N ASP A 135 -13.32 3.50 10.99
CA ASP A 135 -12.80 4.04 9.72
C ASP A 135 -12.45 2.91 8.73
N LEU A 136 -11.79 1.86 9.23
CA LEU A 136 -11.41 0.70 8.41
C LEU A 136 -12.64 -0.05 7.90
N PHE A 137 -13.62 -0.27 8.79
CA PHE A 137 -14.88 -0.93 8.49
C PHE A 137 -15.69 -0.14 7.43
N GLU A 138 -15.85 1.16 7.64
CA GLU A 138 -16.55 2.05 6.71
C GLU A 138 -15.88 2.07 5.33
N ILE A 139 -14.56 2.22 5.27
CA ILE A 139 -13.81 2.25 4.01
C ILE A 139 -14.03 0.94 3.24
N ARG A 140 -13.86 -0.22 3.89
CA ARG A 140 -14.11 -1.53 3.29
C ARG A 140 -15.54 -1.68 2.79
N ASN A 141 -16.53 -1.36 3.63
CA ASN A 141 -17.96 -1.43 3.28
C ASN A 141 -18.32 -0.55 2.09
N GLN A 142 -17.82 0.69 2.07
CA GLN A 142 -18.13 1.62 1.00
C GLN A 142 -17.48 1.21 -0.32
N ILE A 143 -16.25 0.71 -0.30
CA ILE A 143 -15.59 0.22 -1.52
C ILE A 143 -16.34 -0.99 -2.07
N GLU A 144 -16.64 -2.00 -1.26
CA GLU A 144 -17.38 -3.19 -1.70
C GLU A 144 -18.76 -2.82 -2.26
N SER A 145 -19.54 -2.05 -1.49
CA SER A 145 -20.90 -1.65 -1.89
C SER A 145 -20.90 -0.81 -3.18
N LYS A 146 -20.05 0.22 -3.28
CA LYS A 146 -20.02 1.13 -4.44
C LYS A 146 -19.37 0.52 -5.68
N SER A 147 -18.46 -0.44 -5.49
CA SER A 147 -17.92 -1.27 -6.58
C SER A 147 -18.88 -2.40 -6.99
N LYS A 148 -19.99 -2.60 -6.27
CA LYS A 148 -20.96 -3.69 -6.49
C LYS A 148 -20.32 -5.07 -6.38
N GLY A 149 -19.36 -5.22 -5.47
CA GLY A 149 -18.67 -6.49 -5.21
C GLY A 149 -17.52 -6.81 -6.17
N ILE A 150 -17.16 -5.93 -7.11
CA ILE A 150 -15.94 -6.10 -7.93
C ILE A 150 -14.70 -6.20 -7.02
N ILE A 151 -14.66 -5.39 -5.97
CA ILE A 151 -13.67 -5.49 -4.89
C ILE A 151 -14.40 -6.02 -3.65
N SER A 152 -14.05 -7.21 -3.20
CA SER A 152 -14.50 -7.73 -1.90
C SER A 152 -13.75 -7.04 -0.76
N LYS A 153 -14.38 -6.93 0.40
CA LYS A 153 -13.72 -6.42 1.63
C LYS A 153 -12.45 -7.17 1.98
N ASP A 154 -12.44 -8.48 1.73
CA ASP A 154 -11.30 -9.36 2.03
C ASP A 154 -10.12 -9.13 1.08
N ALA A 155 -10.34 -8.42 -0.03
CA ALA A 155 -9.29 -7.99 -0.95
C ALA A 155 -8.74 -6.59 -0.61
N ILE A 156 -9.14 -6.00 0.53
CA ILE A 156 -8.71 -4.68 0.97
C ILE A 156 -7.91 -4.81 2.26
N ASP A 157 -6.60 -4.58 2.12
CA ASP A 157 -5.67 -4.56 3.24
C ASP A 157 -5.19 -3.15 3.53
N PHE A 158 -4.97 -2.89 4.81
CA PHE A 158 -4.38 -1.65 5.29
C PHE A 158 -2.91 -1.89 5.64
N ILE A 159 -2.04 -0.97 5.20
CA ILE A 159 -0.64 -0.96 5.63
C ILE A 159 -0.56 -0.08 6.86
N GLU A 160 -0.25 -0.71 7.98
CA GLU A 160 -0.27 -0.12 9.32
C GLU A 160 1.18 0.00 9.87
N ASN A 161 1.34 0.62 11.04
CA ASN A 161 2.64 0.81 11.68
C ASN A 161 3.16 -0.47 12.36
#